data_AF-A0A9D2S471-F1
#
_entry.id   AF-A0A9D2S471-F1
#
_cell.length_a   1.000
_cell.length_b   1.000
_cell.length_c   1.000
_cell.angle_alpha   90.00
_cell.angle_beta   90.00
_cell.angle_gamma   90.00
#
_symmetry.space_group_name_H-M   'P 1'
#
loop_
_entity.id
_entity.type
_entity.pdbx_description
1 polymer ?
#
loop_
_entity_poly.entity_id
_entity_poly.type
_entity_poly.pdbx_seq_one_letter_code
_entity_poly.pdbx_strand_id
1 'polypeptide(L)'
;MKHKYAILTLLGLAVAVAGLALLRLAPASIETPLPYVMLGIGTGVFGWGAGELLKRRAVEGDPAIEKRLRIEQQDERNRTIADRAKARAYDASLYIFSALMLCFTLMRVDLAVILLLVGAYLLVVGINIYYHVKYNREL
;
A
#
# COMPACT_ATOMS: atom_id res chain seq x y z
N MET A 1 -20.29 8.11 4.49
CA MET A 1 -19.24 7.14 4.08
C MET A 1 -18.54 7.54 2.77
N LYS A 2 -19.25 7.95 1.71
CA LYS A 2 -18.64 8.46 0.44
C LYS A 2 -17.57 9.55 0.64
N HIS A 3 -17.84 10.52 1.50
CA HIS A 3 -16.94 11.66 1.69
C HIS A 3 -15.63 11.28 2.37
N LYS A 4 -15.60 10.23 3.20
CA LYS A 4 -14.37 9.83 3.92
C LYS A 4 -13.26 9.40 2.96
N TYR A 5 -13.57 8.56 1.97
CA TYR A 5 -12.60 8.10 0.97
C TYR A 5 -12.21 9.20 -0.03
N ALA A 6 -13.16 10.08 -0.39
CA ALA A 6 -12.89 11.25 -1.21
C ALA A 6 -11.97 12.27 -0.48
N ILE A 7 -12.15 12.45 0.82
CA ILE A 7 -11.29 13.30 1.65
C ILE A 7 -9.90 12.67 1.77
N LEU A 8 -9.80 11.36 2.02
CA LEU A 8 -8.53 10.63 2.10
C LEU A 8 -7.74 10.68 0.79
N THR A 9 -8.41 10.54 -0.37
CA THR A 9 -7.76 10.68 -1.68
C THR A 9 -7.24 12.08 -1.92
N LEU A 10 -8.06 13.10 -1.65
CA LEU A 10 -7.65 14.50 -1.79
C LEU A 10 -6.51 14.86 -0.84
N LEU A 11 -6.54 14.35 0.39
CA LEU A 11 -5.47 14.52 1.37
C LEU A 11 -4.17 13.86 0.88
N GLY A 12 -4.24 12.61 0.42
CA GLY A 12 -3.08 11.90 -0.15
C GLY A 12 -2.49 12.64 -1.35
N LEU A 13 -3.34 13.15 -2.24
CA LEU A 13 -2.93 13.95 -3.39
C LEU A 13 -2.27 15.27 -2.96
N ALA A 14 -2.85 15.97 -2.00
CA ALA A 14 -2.30 17.22 -1.48
C ALA A 14 -0.91 17.02 -0.85
N VAL A 15 -0.73 15.94 -0.08
CA VAL A 15 0.56 15.58 0.52
C VAL A 15 1.60 15.21 -0.55
N ALA A 16 1.19 14.48 -1.60
CA ALA A 16 2.08 14.14 -2.72
C ALA A 16 2.50 15.39 -3.51
N VAL A 17 1.56 16.29 -3.81
CA VAL A 17 1.84 17.55 -4.52
C VAL A 17 2.71 18.47 -3.68
N ALA A 18 2.50 18.55 -2.37
CA ALA A 18 3.35 19.31 -1.46
C ALA A 18 4.78 18.75 -1.42
N GLY A 19 4.94 17.42 -1.36
CA GLY A 19 6.25 16.77 -1.45
C GLY A 19 6.96 17.08 -2.79
N LEU A 20 6.23 17.04 -3.90
CA LEU A 20 6.76 17.34 -5.23
C LEU A 20 7.12 18.83 -5.40
N ALA A 21 6.32 19.73 -4.84
CA ALA A 21 6.59 21.17 -4.83
C ALA A 21 7.83 21.51 -4.00
N LEU A 22 7.99 20.89 -2.83
CA LEU A 22 9.20 20.99 -2.01
C LEU A 22 10.44 20.52 -2.78
N LEU A 23 10.34 19.41 -3.52
CA LEU A 23 11.43 18.91 -4.38
C LEU A 23 11.83 19.86 -5.51
N ARG A 24 10.89 20.66 -6.03
CA ARG A 24 11.11 21.55 -7.18
C ARG A 24 11.48 22.99 -6.81
N LEU A 25 11.00 23.47 -5.67
CA LEU A 25 11.13 24.87 -5.23
C LEU A 25 12.17 25.05 -4.12
N ALA A 26 12.60 23.97 -3.46
CA ALA A 26 13.62 24.07 -2.43
C ALA A 26 15.01 24.34 -3.05
N PRO A 27 15.83 25.21 -2.42
CA PRO A 27 17.22 25.35 -2.81
C PRO A 27 17.96 24.01 -2.67
N ALA A 28 18.94 23.77 -3.55
CA ALA A 28 19.73 22.53 -3.61
C ALA A 28 20.43 22.14 -2.29
N SER A 29 20.42 23.01 -1.28
CA SER A 29 20.93 22.77 0.07
C SER A 29 20.02 21.88 0.94
N ILE A 30 18.76 21.64 0.53
CA ILE A 30 17.82 20.79 1.28
C ILE A 30 17.85 19.38 0.70
N GLU A 31 18.97 18.66 0.89
CA GLU A 31 19.05 17.20 0.67
C GLU A 31 18.37 16.43 1.82
N THR A 32 17.18 16.86 2.25
CA THR A 32 16.47 16.17 3.34
C THR A 32 15.60 15.05 2.78
N PRO A 33 15.49 13.90 3.47
CA PRO A 33 14.65 12.78 3.03
C PRO A 33 13.13 13.09 3.10
N LEU A 34 12.76 14.21 3.72
CA LEU A 34 11.37 14.58 4.02
C LEU A 34 10.46 14.68 2.79
N PRO A 35 10.83 15.35 1.67
CA PRO A 35 9.97 15.44 0.49
C PRO A 35 9.71 14.08 -0.15
N TYR A 36 10.70 13.18 -0.11
CA TYR A 36 10.58 11.81 -0.62
C TYR A 36 9.62 10.96 0.22
N VAL A 37 9.70 11.09 1.55
CA VAL A 37 8.76 10.41 2.47
C VAL A 37 7.33 10.95 2.26
N MET A 38 7.16 12.26 2.11
CA MET A 38 5.86 12.87 1.82
C MET A 38 5.30 12.40 0.48
N LEU A 39 6.13 12.30 -0.55
CA LEU A 39 5.73 11.76 -1.86
C LEU A 39 5.29 10.29 -1.74
N GLY A 40 6.06 9.45 -1.02
CA GLY A 40 5.73 8.04 -0.80
C GLY A 40 4.42 7.84 -0.04
N ILE A 41 4.24 8.53 1.09
CA ILE A 41 3.00 8.46 1.89
C ILE A 41 1.82 9.03 1.09
N GLY A 42 2.00 10.17 0.43
CA GLY A 42 0.94 10.84 -0.33
C GLY A 42 0.43 9.96 -1.47
N THR A 43 1.34 9.38 -2.26
CA THR A 43 0.98 8.47 -3.37
C THR A 43 0.35 7.17 -2.87
N GLY A 44 0.81 6.61 -1.75
CA GLY A 44 0.22 5.41 -1.14
C GLY A 44 -1.22 5.63 -0.66
N VAL A 45 -1.47 6.72 0.07
CA VAL A 45 -2.82 7.09 0.54
C VAL A 45 -3.74 7.44 -0.64
N PHE A 46 -3.21 8.16 -1.64
CA PHE A 46 -3.92 8.47 -2.87
C PHE A 46 -4.31 7.21 -3.64
N GLY A 47 -3.38 6.29 -3.86
CA GLY A 47 -3.63 5.05 -4.61
C GLY A 47 -4.67 4.17 -3.95
N TRP A 48 -4.59 3.99 -2.62
CA TRP A 48 -5.59 3.23 -1.87
C TRP A 48 -6.98 3.87 -1.97
N GLY A 49 -7.08 5.17 -1.72
CA GLY A 49 -8.36 5.86 -1.78
C GLY A 49 -8.94 5.92 -3.20
N ALA A 50 -8.10 6.09 -4.23
CA ALA A 50 -8.53 6.19 -5.62
C ALA A 50 -9.05 4.84 -6.12
N GLY A 51 -8.39 3.74 -5.74
CA GLY A 51 -8.84 2.38 -6.01
C GLY A 51 -10.23 2.10 -5.41
N GLU A 52 -10.47 2.54 -4.18
CA GLU A 52 -11.79 2.39 -3.53
C GLU A 52 -12.86 3.24 -4.20
N LEU A 53 -12.52 4.46 -4.66
CA LEU A 53 -13.44 5.33 -5.37
C LEU A 53 -13.80 4.77 -6.77
N LEU A 54 -12.81 4.23 -7.49
CA LEU A 54 -12.99 3.54 -8.77
C LEU A 54 -13.86 2.29 -8.61
N LYS A 55 -13.57 1.45 -7.62
CA LYS A 55 -14.37 0.25 -7.32
C LYS A 55 -15.84 0.61 -7.07
N ARG A 56 -16.09 1.69 -6.34
CA ARG A 56 -17.45 2.18 -6.08
C ARG A 56 -18.12 2.71 -7.33
N ARG A 57 -17.43 3.55 -8.12
CA ARG A 57 -17.99 4.02 -9.40
C ARG A 57 -18.30 2.89 -10.37
N ALA A 58 -17.48 1.83 -10.38
CA ALA A 58 -17.73 0.66 -11.22
C ALA A 58 -18.97 -0.14 -10.78
N VAL A 59 -19.41 0.01 -9.52
CA VAL A 59 -20.61 -0.63 -8.97
C VAL A 59 -21.80 0.34 -8.95
N GLU A 60 -21.56 1.65 -8.98
CA GLU A 60 -22.60 2.68 -9.08
C GLU A 60 -23.30 2.63 -10.44
N GLY A 61 -24.60 2.32 -10.41
CA GLY A 61 -25.45 2.34 -11.59
C GLY A 61 -26.05 0.98 -11.96
N ASP A 62 -25.54 -0.12 -11.40
CA ASP A 62 -26.09 -1.45 -11.64
C ASP A 62 -26.25 -2.28 -10.34
N PRO A 63 -27.48 -2.37 -9.79
CA PRO A 63 -27.76 -3.20 -8.62
C PRO A 63 -27.56 -4.71 -8.88
N ALA A 64 -27.48 -5.16 -10.14
CA ALA A 64 -27.12 -6.53 -10.48
C ALA A 64 -25.63 -6.79 -10.28
N ILE A 65 -24.75 -5.84 -10.62
CA ILE A 65 -23.30 -5.93 -10.35
C ILE A 65 -23.05 -5.93 -8.84
N GLU A 66 -23.73 -5.08 -8.09
CA GLU A 66 -23.61 -5.04 -6.63
C GLU A 66 -24.03 -6.37 -5.99
N LYS A 67 -25.16 -6.94 -6.42
CA LYS A 67 -25.62 -8.26 -5.94
C LYS A 67 -24.64 -9.37 -6.31
N ARG A 68 -24.16 -9.41 -7.56
CA ARG A 68 -23.18 -10.41 -8.01
C ARG A 68 -21.89 -10.33 -7.20
N LEU A 69 -21.36 -9.12 -7.01
CA LEU A 69 -20.13 -8.91 -6.24
C LEU A 69 -20.32 -9.31 -4.77
N ARG A 70 -21.48 -9.06 -4.16
CA ARG A 70 -21.78 -9.53 -2.80
C ARG A 70 -21.83 -11.06 -2.71
N ILE A 71 -22.47 -11.72 -3.68
CA ILE A 71 -22.55 -13.19 -3.72
C ILE A 71 -21.15 -13.78 -3.91
N GLU A 72 -20.37 -13.27 -4.86
CA GLU A 72 -18.99 -13.72 -5.10
C GLU A 72 -18.06 -13.46 -3.92
N GLN A 73 -18.26 -12.38 -3.16
CA GLN A 73 -17.50 -12.10 -1.95
C GLN A 73 -17.93 -12.95 -0.75
N GLN A 74 -19.13 -13.53 -0.77
CA GLN A 74 -19.67 -14.39 0.28
C GLN A 74 -19.48 -15.88 -0.02
N ASP A 75 -19.15 -16.25 -1.26
CA ASP A 75 -18.81 -17.62 -1.63
C ASP A 75 -17.49 -18.07 -0.96
N GLU A 76 -17.59 -19.12 -0.15
CA GLU A 76 -16.47 -19.71 0.59
C GLU A 76 -15.33 -20.16 -0.33
N ARG A 77 -15.67 -20.69 -1.52
CA ARG A 77 -14.66 -21.13 -2.50
C ARG A 77 -13.86 -19.93 -3.00
N ASN A 78 -14.54 -18.85 -3.33
CA ASN A 78 -13.90 -17.66 -3.88
C ASN A 78 -13.04 -16.96 -2.82
N ARG A 79 -13.50 -16.93 -1.57
CA ARG A 79 -12.68 -16.47 -0.42
C ARG A 79 -11.41 -17.30 -0.27
N THR A 80 -11.54 -18.63 -0.30
CA THR A 80 -10.39 -19.53 -0.17
C THR A 80 -9.37 -19.31 -1.29
N ILE A 81 -9.82 -19.12 -2.53
CA ILE A 81 -8.94 -18.81 -3.67
C ILE A 81 -8.24 -17.47 -3.46
N ALA A 82 -9.00 -16.43 -3.09
CA ALA A 82 -8.45 -15.10 -2.87
C ALA A 82 -7.41 -15.08 -1.74
N ASP A 83 -7.67 -15.77 -0.63
CA ASP A 83 -6.76 -15.81 0.51
C ASP A 83 -5.50 -16.63 0.20
N ARG A 84 -5.62 -17.75 -0.54
CA ARG A 84 -4.45 -18.47 -1.06
C ARG A 84 -3.63 -17.63 -2.03
N ALA A 85 -4.28 -16.86 -2.90
CA ALA A 85 -3.59 -15.97 -3.82
C ALA A 85 -2.83 -14.87 -3.07
N LYS A 86 -3.43 -14.25 -2.04
CA LYS A 86 -2.76 -13.27 -1.17
C LYS A 86 -1.57 -13.89 -0.43
N ALA A 87 -1.70 -15.11 0.09
CA ALA A 87 -0.60 -15.81 0.76
C ALA A 87 0.58 -16.04 -0.19
N ARG A 88 0.32 -16.51 -1.42
CA ARG A 88 1.36 -16.67 -2.45
C ARG A 88 1.99 -15.33 -2.88
N ALA A 89 1.18 -14.27 -2.98
CA ALA A 89 1.69 -12.93 -3.26
C ALA A 89 2.57 -12.41 -2.12
N TYR A 90 2.23 -12.70 -0.87
CA TYR A 90 3.05 -12.38 0.29
C TYR A 90 4.40 -13.12 0.23
N ASP A 91 4.41 -14.43 0.01
CA ASP A 91 5.64 -15.22 -0.13
C ASP A 91 6.55 -14.63 -1.23
N ALA A 92 5.97 -14.32 -2.39
CA ALA A 92 6.70 -13.69 -3.50
C ALA A 92 7.22 -12.29 -3.13
N SER A 93 6.42 -11.49 -2.41
CA SER A 93 6.82 -10.14 -1.98
C SER A 93 8.06 -10.15 -1.09
N LEU A 94 8.23 -11.18 -0.24
CA LEU A 94 9.43 -11.30 0.61
C LEU A 94 10.69 -11.45 -0.24
N TYR A 95 10.67 -12.35 -1.25
CA TYR A 95 11.79 -12.52 -2.17
C TYR A 95 12.07 -11.25 -2.98
N ILE A 96 11.01 -10.56 -3.45
CA ILE A 96 11.15 -9.31 -4.22
C ILE A 96 11.78 -8.22 -3.34
N PHE A 97 11.34 -8.06 -2.09
CA PHE A 97 11.93 -7.10 -1.16
C PHE A 97 13.39 -7.42 -0.84
N SER A 98 13.73 -8.70 -0.63
CA SER A 98 15.11 -9.14 -0.43
C SER A 98 16.00 -8.83 -1.64
N ALA A 99 15.53 -9.12 -2.86
CA ALA A 99 16.25 -8.79 -4.08
C ALA A 99 16.43 -7.27 -4.25
N LEU A 100 15.39 -6.48 -3.96
CA LEU A 100 15.45 -5.02 -4.05
C LEU A 100 16.46 -4.43 -3.06
N MET A 101 16.49 -4.93 -1.82
CA MET A 101 17.49 -4.52 -0.81
C MET A 101 18.92 -4.83 -1.28
N LEU A 102 19.16 -6.00 -1.88
CA LEU A 102 20.46 -6.34 -2.46
C LEU A 102 20.83 -5.39 -3.59
N CYS A 103 19.91 -5.11 -4.51
CA CYS A 103 20.15 -4.16 -5.60
C CYS A 103 20.50 -2.76 -5.08
N PHE A 104 19.78 -2.23 -4.08
CA PHE A 104 20.06 -0.91 -3.51
C PHE A 104 21.40 -0.85 -2.79
N THR A 105 21.77 -1.94 -2.11
CA THR A 105 23.08 -2.09 -1.48
C THR A 105 24.20 -2.08 -2.54
N LEU A 106 24.03 -2.82 -3.64
CA LEU A 106 24.99 -2.86 -4.75
C LEU A 106 25.11 -1.51 -5.47
N MET A 107 24.00 -0.77 -5.60
CA MET A 107 23.96 0.57 -6.17
C MET A 107 24.54 1.65 -5.24
N ARG A 108 25.00 1.29 -4.03
CA ARG A 108 25.50 2.23 -3.01
C ARG A 108 24.51 3.36 -2.72
N VAL A 109 23.22 3.03 -2.69
CA VAL A 109 22.17 3.96 -2.28
C VAL A 109 22.39 4.37 -0.83
N ASP A 110 21.94 5.57 -0.47
CA ASP A 110 22.05 6.11 0.88
C ASP A 110 21.54 5.13 1.96
N LEU A 111 22.31 5.00 3.05
CA LEU A 111 22.05 4.04 4.12
C LEU A 111 20.68 4.26 4.78
N ALA A 112 20.22 5.51 4.90
CA ALA A 112 18.93 5.82 5.49
C ALA A 112 17.78 5.23 4.66
N VAL A 113 17.90 5.23 3.33
CA VAL A 113 16.91 4.64 2.42
C VAL A 113 16.88 3.13 2.56
N ILE A 114 18.06 2.48 2.66
CA ILE A 114 18.17 1.04 2.88
C ILE A 114 17.56 0.65 4.23
N LEU A 115 17.85 1.39 5.30
CA LEU A 115 17.28 1.15 6.63
C LEU A 115 15.76 1.33 6.66
N LEU A 116 15.23 2.33 5.95
CA LEU A 116 13.78 2.54 5.84
C LEU A 116 13.12 1.36 5.10
N LEU A 117 13.75 0.88 4.03
CA LEU A 117 13.27 -0.29 3.28
C LEU A 117 13.30 -1.57 4.14
N VAL A 118 14.37 -1.80 4.90
CA VAL A 118 14.47 -2.90 5.87
C VAL A 118 13.39 -2.77 6.94
N GLY A 119 13.15 -1.57 7.46
CA GLY A 119 12.10 -1.30 8.44
C GLY A 119 10.71 -1.65 7.91
N ALA A 120 10.39 -1.24 6.67
CA ALA A 120 9.13 -1.59 6.02
C ALA A 120 8.99 -3.12 5.82
N TYR A 121 10.06 -3.80 5.41
CA TYR A 121 10.09 -5.26 5.28
C TYR A 121 9.80 -5.94 6.63
N LEU A 122 10.46 -5.51 7.71
CA LEU A 122 10.24 -6.05 9.05
C LEU A 122 8.83 -5.77 9.58
N LEU A 123 8.24 -4.62 9.28
CA LEU A 123 6.85 -4.33 9.65
C LEU A 123 5.87 -5.28 8.96
N VAL A 124 6.07 -5.56 7.66
CA VAL A 124 5.24 -6.50 6.90
C VAL A 124 5.34 -7.91 7.51
N VAL A 125 6.56 -8.37 7.81
CA VAL A 125 6.79 -9.67 8.46
C VAL A 125 6.19 -9.70 9.88
N GLY A 126 6.36 -8.63 10.65
CA GLY A 126 5.82 -8.51 12.01
C GLY A 126 4.29 -8.55 12.05
N ILE A 127 3.63 -7.87 11.11
CA ILE A 127 2.16 -7.94 10.94
C ILE A 127 1.74 -9.37 10.61
N ASN A 128 2.44 -10.04 9.69
CA ASN A 128 2.15 -11.43 9.34
C ASN A 128 2.28 -12.36 10.56
N ILE A 129 3.37 -12.26 11.32
CA ILE A 129 3.57 -13.05 12.55
C ILE A 129 2.47 -12.76 13.57
N TYR A 130 2.14 -11.49 13.80
CA TYR A 130 1.08 -11.10 14.74
C TYR A 130 -0.26 -11.73 14.37
N TYR A 131 -0.69 -11.61 13.11
CA TYR A 131 -1.95 -12.20 12.66
C TYR A 131 -1.90 -13.72 12.63
N HIS A 132 -0.76 -14.32 12.30
CA HIS A 132 -0.59 -15.77 12.34
C HIS A 132 -0.76 -16.30 13.78
N VAL A 133 -0.15 -15.64 14.77
CA VAL A 133 -0.31 -16.00 16.19
C VAL A 133 -1.74 -15.74 16.66
N LYS A 134 -2.33 -14.61 16.29
CA LYS A 134 -3.70 -14.25 16.65
C LYS A 134 -4.70 -15.27 16.13
N TYR A 135 -4.66 -15.59 14.83
CA TYR A 135 -5.59 -16.52 14.23
C TYR A 135 -5.38 -17.95 14.72
N ASN A 136 -4.15 -18.36 15.01
CA ASN A 136 -3.88 -19.67 15.62
C ASN A 136 -4.38 -19.78 17.08
N ARG A 137 -4.77 -18.66 17.72
CA ARG A 137 -5.42 -18.66 19.04
C ARG A 137 -6.94 -18.54 18.95
N GLU A 138 -7.46 -17.89 17.91
CA GLU A 138 -8.89 -17.61 17.72
C GLU A 138 -9.63 -18.72 16.94
N LEU A 139 -8.93 -19.46 16.08
CA LEU A 139 -9.43 -20.60 15.29
C LEU A 139 -8.88 -21.91 15.85
#